data_AF-B5G6Z3-F1
#
_entry.id   AF-B5G6Z3-F1
#
_cell.length_a   1.000
_cell.length_b   1.000
_cell.length_c   1.000
_cell.angle_alpha   90.00
_cell.angle_beta   90.00
_cell.angle_gamma   90.00
#
_symmetry.space_group_name_H-M   'P 1'
#
loop_
_entity.id
_entity.type
_entity.pdbx_description
1 polymer ?
#
loop_
_entity_poly.entity_id
_entity_poly.type
_entity_poly.pdbx_seq_one_letter_code
_entity_poly.pdbx_strand_id
1 'polypeptide(L)'
;MPPQSSDGGRMKRTRVAVMVSGLLVPLLYGLAPSAAEAEGGTRWGREAALDRVMRAEGYEVARSGRGFVVRDSSMSDAGFTTLSGESSVTLAWRPYGPEVRYSIVREGRQVATTAPGAGSFTDTGVRGGGEYEYQVVPLLPPGSRAASVARTWGVRAVTPASGSVRDVRRAAASRARAAAATSTTTVTWVAFIPQKRIDGPLTGCEYNGAKVQYGGDGHGFDWKSNKYRAALNATIDWKKKGVTQNRSVSATHVYVKKTGRLLGTRTASAKQLSARKAGSGKNRVDVRMVLHATNPFCEGLGSIKGAIDGALTMEVGKGGTWAIRSGEHRLMPNHHIYIYNGGKVTDVYKRRYANLTCLVGSATCDLAKLAGRRGTFR
;
A
#
# COMPACT_ATOMS: atom_id res chain seq x y z
N MET A 1 -28.23 -62.27 -33.20
CA MET A 1 -27.95 -61.01 -33.92
C MET A 1 -28.55 -59.87 -33.10
N PRO A 2 -27.75 -58.96 -32.55
CA PRO A 2 -28.24 -57.85 -31.73
C PRO A 2 -28.56 -56.62 -32.59
N PRO A 3 -29.43 -55.73 -32.10
CA PRO A 3 -29.20 -54.30 -32.24
C PRO A 3 -29.04 -53.62 -30.87
N GLN A 4 -28.16 -52.63 -30.88
CA GLN A 4 -27.66 -51.83 -29.78
C GLN A 4 -28.77 -51.02 -29.09
N SER A 5 -28.77 -50.99 -27.76
CA SER A 5 -29.47 -49.98 -26.96
C SER A 5 -28.55 -49.37 -25.90
N SER A 6 -28.43 -48.05 -25.98
CA SER A 6 -28.18 -47.08 -24.90
C SER A 6 -27.04 -47.37 -23.91
N ASP A 7 -25.91 -46.70 -24.12
CA ASP A 7 -24.97 -46.42 -23.03
C ASP A 7 -25.10 -44.96 -22.58
N GLY A 8 -25.24 -44.79 -21.27
CA GLY A 8 -25.57 -43.56 -20.59
C GLY A 8 -24.34 -42.65 -20.43
N GLY A 9 -24.32 -41.56 -21.20
CA GLY A 9 -23.36 -40.47 -21.05
C GLY A 9 -23.61 -39.62 -19.80
N ARG A 10 -23.09 -40.07 -18.67
CA ARG A 10 -23.01 -39.37 -17.38
C ARG A 10 -22.40 -37.96 -17.53
N MET A 11 -23.20 -36.90 -17.38
CA MET A 11 -22.71 -35.52 -17.26
C MET A 11 -21.74 -35.40 -16.08
N LYS A 12 -20.45 -35.23 -16.37
CA LYS A 12 -19.46 -34.77 -15.39
C LYS A 12 -19.77 -33.31 -15.05
N ARG A 13 -20.47 -33.09 -13.94
CA ARG A 13 -20.50 -31.80 -13.25
C ARG A 13 -19.10 -31.52 -12.73
N THR A 14 -18.33 -30.72 -13.47
CA THR A 14 -17.10 -30.12 -12.94
C THR A 14 -17.50 -29.07 -11.90
N ARG A 15 -17.60 -29.50 -10.64
CA ARG A 15 -17.59 -28.60 -9.49
C ARG A 15 -16.21 -27.92 -9.46
N VAL A 16 -16.15 -26.65 -9.85
CA VAL A 16 -15.01 -25.80 -9.53
C VAL A 16 -15.08 -25.55 -8.02
N ALA A 17 -14.35 -26.37 -7.27
CA ALA A 17 -14.09 -26.12 -5.86
C ALA A 17 -13.27 -24.83 -5.76
N VAL A 18 -13.87 -23.81 -5.16
CA VAL A 18 -13.13 -22.67 -4.62
C VAL A 18 -12.26 -23.24 -3.50
N MET A 19 -10.96 -23.37 -3.76
CA MET A 19 -9.98 -23.67 -2.72
C MET A 19 -9.93 -22.46 -1.78
N VAL A 20 -10.67 -22.56 -0.68
CA VAL A 20 -10.30 -21.93 0.57
C VAL A 20 -9.06 -22.68 1.05
N SER A 21 -7.87 -22.15 0.77
CA SER A 21 -6.64 -22.65 1.40
C SER A 21 -6.63 -22.23 2.87
N GLY A 22 -7.40 -22.99 3.66
CA GLY A 22 -7.22 -23.12 5.09
C GLY A 22 -5.93 -23.89 5.36
N LEU A 23 -5.22 -23.42 6.38
CA LEU A 23 -4.03 -24.05 6.92
C LEU A 23 -4.29 -25.52 7.28
N LEU A 24 -3.41 -26.40 6.83
CA LEU A 24 -3.07 -27.65 7.50
C LEU A 24 -1.54 -27.74 7.47
N VAL A 25 -0.92 -27.24 8.54
CA VAL A 25 0.50 -27.42 8.83
C VAL A 25 0.67 -28.86 9.31
N PRO A 26 1.52 -29.69 8.71
CA PRO A 26 1.87 -30.98 9.28
C PRO A 26 2.61 -30.74 10.61
N LEU A 27 2.05 -31.30 11.69
CA LEU A 27 2.72 -31.53 12.97
C LEU A 27 3.85 -32.55 12.72
N LEU A 28 5.00 -32.04 12.27
CA LEU A 28 6.27 -32.74 12.41
C LEU A 28 6.86 -32.28 13.75
N TYR A 29 6.74 -33.15 14.76
CA TYR A 29 7.57 -33.16 15.96
C TYR A 29 9.02 -33.41 15.54
N GLY A 30 9.67 -32.38 15.01
CA GLY A 30 11.11 -32.27 14.97
C GLY A 30 11.55 -31.78 16.35
N LEU A 31 12.28 -32.65 17.05
CA LEU A 31 12.92 -32.40 18.33
C LEU A 31 13.33 -30.93 18.48
N ALA A 32 12.71 -30.25 19.43
CA ALA A 32 13.24 -29.00 19.94
C ALA A 32 14.70 -29.25 20.33
N PRO A 33 15.67 -28.39 19.95
CA PRO A 33 16.93 -28.39 20.66
C PRO A 33 16.60 -28.24 22.14
N SER A 34 17.06 -29.19 22.94
CA SER A 34 16.84 -29.21 24.38
C SER A 34 17.16 -27.83 24.95
N ALA A 35 16.40 -27.43 25.96
CA ALA A 35 16.48 -26.14 26.63
C ALA A 35 17.80 -25.94 27.44
N ALA A 36 18.92 -26.52 26.99
CA ALA A 36 20.18 -26.58 27.73
C ALA A 36 21.42 -26.00 26.99
N GLU A 37 21.27 -25.34 25.83
CA GLU A 37 22.38 -24.64 25.16
C GLU A 37 22.06 -23.18 24.78
N ALA A 38 21.23 -22.50 25.58
CA ALA A 38 20.98 -21.06 25.48
C ALA A 38 21.44 -20.26 26.71
N GLU A 39 22.31 -20.84 27.54
CA GLU A 39 22.83 -20.19 28.75
C GLU A 39 24.29 -19.75 28.55
N GLY A 40 24.45 -18.52 28.07
CA GLY A 40 25.78 -17.88 27.99
C GLY A 40 25.77 -16.38 27.70
N GLY A 41 24.60 -15.75 27.58
CA GLY A 41 24.49 -14.30 27.37
C GLY A 41 24.24 -13.59 28.68
N THR A 42 25.27 -12.95 29.25
CA THR A 42 25.11 -11.96 30.34
C THR A 42 24.00 -10.97 29.97
N ARG A 43 23.27 -10.45 30.97
CA ARG A 43 22.24 -9.41 30.76
C ARG A 43 22.77 -8.26 29.88
N TRP A 44 24.03 -7.89 30.08
CA TRP A 44 24.79 -6.92 29.29
C TRP A 44 24.90 -7.31 27.81
N GLY A 45 25.20 -8.58 27.50
CA GLY A 45 25.24 -9.07 26.11
C GLY A 45 23.89 -8.98 25.39
N ARG A 46 22.78 -9.26 26.09
CA ARG A 46 21.43 -9.15 25.53
C ARG A 46 21.00 -7.70 25.29
N GLU A 47 21.31 -6.79 26.22
CA GLU A 47 21.03 -5.37 26.04
C GLU A 47 21.85 -4.75 24.90
N ALA A 48 23.15 -5.08 24.81
CA ALA A 48 24.00 -4.62 23.71
C ALA A 48 23.52 -5.14 22.33
N ALA A 49 23.06 -6.40 22.27
CA ALA A 49 22.47 -6.94 21.05
C ALA A 49 21.19 -6.20 20.64
N LEU A 50 20.32 -5.88 21.60
CA LEU A 50 19.11 -5.10 21.33
C LEU A 50 19.42 -3.69 20.84
N ASP A 51 20.38 -3.00 21.45
CA ASP A 51 20.77 -1.65 21.05
C ASP A 51 21.42 -1.63 19.67
N ARG A 52 22.10 -2.70 19.26
CA ARG A 52 22.57 -2.86 17.88
C ARG A 52 21.41 -2.99 16.90
N VAL A 53 20.41 -3.81 17.23
CA VAL A 53 19.21 -3.97 16.39
C VAL A 53 18.44 -2.65 16.29
N MET A 54 18.21 -1.95 17.41
CA MET A 54 17.53 -0.65 17.40
C MET A 54 18.27 0.37 16.52
N ARG A 55 19.58 0.53 16.69
CA ARG A 55 20.37 1.46 15.86
C ARG A 55 20.41 1.07 14.38
N ALA A 56 20.58 -0.22 14.07
CA ALA A 56 20.54 -0.71 12.69
C ALA A 56 19.20 -0.40 12.00
N GLU A 57 18.14 -0.33 12.79
CA GLU A 57 16.78 -0.07 12.35
C GLU A 57 16.35 1.41 12.49
N GLY A 58 17.25 2.29 12.94
CA GLY A 58 16.96 3.73 13.08
C GLY A 58 16.10 4.10 14.28
N TYR A 59 16.08 3.28 15.35
CA TYR A 59 15.38 3.57 16.60
C TYR A 59 16.35 3.86 17.72
N GLU A 60 16.02 4.85 18.54
CA GLU A 60 16.73 5.12 19.79
C GLU A 60 15.81 5.67 20.86
N VAL A 61 16.26 5.55 22.11
CA VAL A 61 15.65 6.23 23.26
C VAL A 61 16.36 7.57 23.41
N ALA A 62 15.62 8.66 23.27
CA ALA A 62 16.14 10.01 23.44
C ALA A 62 15.51 10.69 24.67
N ARG A 63 16.25 11.60 25.30
CA ARG A 63 15.71 12.45 26.36
C ARG A 63 14.97 13.64 25.73
N SER A 64 13.81 14.00 26.26
CA SER A 64 13.07 15.20 25.86
C SER A 64 12.43 15.84 27.09
N GLY A 65 12.90 17.04 27.46
CA GLY A 65 12.54 17.68 28.72
C GLY A 65 12.82 16.79 29.94
N ARG A 66 11.76 16.50 30.71
CA ARG A 66 11.81 15.64 31.91
C ARG A 66 11.59 14.15 31.62
N GLY A 67 11.23 13.79 30.39
CA GLY A 67 10.89 12.42 30.00
C GLY A 67 11.80 11.84 28.93
N PHE A 68 11.41 10.66 28.45
CA PHE A 68 12.04 9.98 27.32
C PHE A 68 11.07 9.90 26.14
N VAL A 69 11.62 9.81 24.94
CA VAL A 69 10.87 9.66 23.68
C VAL A 69 11.53 8.61 22.80
N VAL A 70 10.74 7.94 21.99
CA VAL A 70 11.25 7.11 20.89
C VAL A 70 11.65 8.05 19.77
N ARG A 71 12.92 8.07 19.37
CA ARG A 71 13.33 8.70 18.12
C ARG A 71 13.35 7.66 17.01
N ASP A 72 12.66 7.99 15.91
CA ASP A 72 12.77 7.28 14.64
C ASP A 72 13.55 8.16 13.66
N SER A 73 14.75 7.69 13.33
CA SER A 73 15.66 8.28 12.36
C SER A 73 15.79 7.46 11.08
N SER A 74 14.89 6.49 10.83
CA SER A 74 14.94 5.64 9.64
C SER A 74 14.85 6.41 8.33
N MET A 75 14.36 7.66 8.36
CA MET A 75 14.28 8.58 7.23
C MET A 75 15.20 9.81 7.36
N SER A 76 16.20 9.81 8.26
CA SER A 76 17.05 10.98 8.49
C SER A 76 17.83 11.41 7.25
N ASP A 77 18.26 10.45 6.41
CA ASP A 77 18.95 10.73 5.13
C ASP A 77 18.05 11.47 4.13
N ALA A 78 16.73 11.29 4.27
CA ALA A 78 15.70 12.02 3.54
C ALA A 78 15.30 13.34 4.22
N GLY A 79 16.00 13.72 5.29
CA GLY A 79 15.77 14.92 6.08
C GLY A 79 14.50 14.85 6.92
N PHE A 80 14.06 13.66 7.37
CA PHE A 80 12.86 13.49 8.18
C PHE A 80 13.13 12.64 9.43
N THR A 81 12.61 13.07 10.58
CA THR A 81 12.70 12.32 11.84
C THR A 81 11.40 12.44 12.62
N THR A 82 11.16 11.50 13.54
CA THR A 82 10.05 11.61 14.49
C THR A 82 10.52 11.39 15.92
N LEU A 83 9.85 12.06 16.86
CA LEU A 83 9.98 11.84 18.30
C LEU A 83 8.60 11.49 18.85
N SER A 84 8.45 10.30 19.42
CA SER A 84 7.19 9.84 20.01
C SER A 84 7.32 9.75 21.52
N GLY A 85 6.65 10.66 22.24
CA GLY A 85 6.45 10.61 23.68
C GLY A 85 5.09 10.01 24.02
N GLU A 86 4.81 9.86 25.32
CA GLU A 86 3.55 9.29 25.81
C GLU A 86 2.32 10.02 25.27
N SER A 87 2.31 11.36 25.31
CA SER A 87 1.18 12.18 24.89
C SER A 87 1.54 13.15 23.77
N SER A 88 2.61 12.87 23.03
CA SER A 88 3.03 13.73 21.92
C SER A 88 3.75 12.98 20.81
N VAL A 89 3.55 13.44 19.57
CA VAL A 89 4.38 13.06 18.43
C VAL A 89 4.93 14.32 17.77
N THR A 90 6.25 14.47 17.75
CA THR A 90 6.94 15.51 16.98
C THR A 90 7.37 14.94 15.64
N LEU A 91 6.98 15.60 14.56
CA LEU A 91 7.43 15.36 13.21
C LEU A 91 8.41 16.48 12.85
N ALA A 92 9.59 16.14 12.34
CA ALA A 92 10.59 17.13 11.91
C ALA A 92 11.09 16.81 10.50
N TRP A 93 11.18 17.83 9.65
CA TRP A 93 11.58 17.73 8.25
C TRP A 93 12.42 18.92 7.81
N ARG A 94 13.15 18.76 6.70
CA ARG A 94 13.82 19.89 6.04
C ARG A 94 12.80 20.72 5.24
N PRO A 95 12.62 22.03 5.54
CA PRO A 95 11.74 22.89 4.77
C PRO A 95 12.19 23.05 3.30
N TYR A 96 11.23 23.27 2.41
CA TYR A 96 11.45 23.49 0.98
C TYR A 96 11.63 24.96 0.59
N GLY A 97 11.37 25.87 1.53
CA GLY A 97 11.50 27.31 1.35
C GLY A 97 10.78 28.07 2.47
N PRO A 98 11.13 29.35 2.72
CA PRO A 98 10.48 30.18 3.74
C PRO A 98 8.99 30.45 3.46
N GLU A 99 8.56 30.31 2.22
CA GLU A 99 7.19 30.55 1.76
C GLU A 99 6.30 29.28 1.78
N VAL A 100 6.91 28.11 1.93
CA VAL A 100 6.20 26.82 1.84
C VAL A 100 5.51 26.50 3.15
N ARG A 101 4.21 26.16 3.07
CA ARG A 101 3.43 25.65 4.21
C ARG A 101 3.33 24.14 4.13
N TYR A 102 2.92 23.49 5.22
CA TYR A 102 2.74 22.05 5.27
C TYR A 102 1.37 21.69 5.85
N SER A 103 0.62 20.83 5.15
CA SER A 103 -0.58 20.18 5.70
C SER A 103 -0.15 18.93 6.45
N ILE A 104 -0.54 18.84 7.72
CA ILE A 104 -0.30 17.69 8.58
C ILE A 104 -1.59 16.89 8.63
N VAL A 105 -1.52 15.64 8.19
CA VAL A 105 -2.64 14.71 8.13
C VAL A 105 -2.37 13.59 9.11
N ARG A 106 -3.32 13.27 9.99
CA ARG A 106 -3.28 12.12 10.90
C ARG A 106 -4.48 11.23 10.63
N GLU A 107 -4.26 9.94 10.41
CA GLU A 107 -5.33 8.98 10.06
C GLU A 107 -6.21 9.45 8.89
N GLY A 108 -5.58 10.04 7.88
CA GLY A 108 -6.27 10.57 6.69
C GLY A 108 -7.05 11.87 6.91
N ARG A 109 -7.07 12.46 8.11
CA ARG A 109 -7.70 13.76 8.39
C ARG A 109 -6.64 14.84 8.61
N GLN A 110 -6.79 15.99 7.96
CA GLN A 110 -5.93 17.15 8.25
C GLN A 110 -6.14 17.58 9.71
N VAL A 111 -5.06 17.60 10.47
CA VAL A 111 -5.03 18.05 11.88
C VAL A 111 -4.42 19.44 12.03
N ALA A 112 -3.56 19.86 11.10
CA ALA A 112 -2.96 21.20 11.11
C ALA A 112 -2.50 21.65 9.73
N THR A 113 -2.31 22.96 9.58
CA THR A 113 -1.50 23.58 8.54
C THR A 113 -0.44 24.44 9.22
N THR A 114 0.82 24.29 8.85
CA THR A 114 1.92 25.03 9.50
C THR A 114 2.00 26.48 9.04
N ALA A 115 2.73 27.30 9.81
CA ALA A 115 3.27 28.55 9.30
C ALA A 115 4.22 28.30 8.10
N PRO A 116 4.41 29.29 7.21
CA PRO A 116 5.42 29.23 6.16
C PRO A 116 6.82 28.95 6.71
N GLY A 117 7.61 28.13 6.03
CA GLY A 117 8.98 27.80 6.41
C GLY A 117 9.15 26.86 7.60
N ALA A 118 8.05 26.42 8.22
CA ALA A 118 8.12 25.50 9.36
C ALA A 118 8.78 24.17 8.97
N GLY A 119 9.72 23.72 9.80
CA GLY A 119 10.42 22.43 9.67
C GLY A 119 10.03 21.40 10.73
N SER A 120 9.02 21.69 11.55
CA SER A 120 8.52 20.74 12.54
C SER A 120 7.08 21.01 12.90
N PHE A 121 6.43 19.99 13.46
CA PHE A 121 5.10 20.06 14.06
C PHE A 121 5.02 19.08 15.23
N THR A 122 4.38 19.49 16.32
CA THR A 122 4.10 18.61 17.48
C THR A 122 2.61 18.40 17.60
N ASP A 123 2.18 17.15 17.50
CA ASP A 123 0.82 16.72 17.79
C ASP A 123 0.70 16.32 19.26
N THR A 124 -0.15 17.02 20.02
CA THR A 124 -0.48 16.71 21.42
C THR A 124 -1.83 16.02 21.58
N GLY A 125 -2.56 15.77 20.50
CA GLY A 125 -3.87 15.10 20.50
C GLY A 125 -3.77 13.58 20.44
N VAL A 126 -2.63 13.00 20.86
CA VAL A 126 -2.34 11.56 20.91
C VAL A 126 -2.34 11.04 22.35
N ARG A 127 -2.47 9.73 22.51
CA ARG A 127 -2.49 9.05 23.81
C ARG A 127 -1.43 7.96 23.84
N GLY A 128 -0.91 7.69 25.03
CA GLY A 128 0.11 6.67 25.24
C GLY A 128 -0.36 5.28 24.82
N GLY A 129 0.57 4.50 24.28
CA GLY A 129 0.29 3.16 23.75
C GLY A 129 -0.46 3.15 22.40
N GLY A 130 -0.69 4.31 21.79
CA GLY A 130 -1.32 4.43 20.47
C GLY A 130 -0.32 4.28 19.32
N GLU A 131 -0.80 3.72 18.21
CA GLU A 131 -0.15 3.81 16.88
C GLU A 131 -0.89 4.85 16.04
N TYR A 132 -0.14 5.68 15.30
CA TYR A 132 -0.68 6.77 14.50
C TYR A 132 0.00 6.86 13.14
N GLU A 133 -0.78 6.98 12.07
CA GLU A 133 -0.32 7.25 10.71
C GLU A 133 -0.38 8.75 10.42
N TYR A 134 0.77 9.33 10.07
CA TYR A 134 0.93 10.74 9.71
C TYR A 134 1.32 10.90 8.26
N GLN A 135 0.89 12.02 7.66
CA GLN A 135 1.46 12.55 6.43
C GLN A 135 1.82 14.03 6.60
N VAL A 136 2.96 14.42 6.03
CA VAL A 136 3.39 15.82 5.91
C VAL A 136 3.41 16.17 4.43
N VAL A 137 2.46 17.00 4.01
CA VAL A 137 2.22 17.35 2.61
C VAL A 137 2.65 18.80 2.37
N PRO A 138 3.66 19.07 1.53
CA PRO A 138 4.05 20.45 1.20
C PRO A 138 2.95 21.14 0.38
N LEU A 139 2.62 22.36 0.77
CA LEU A 139 1.71 23.27 0.09
C LEU A 139 2.57 24.38 -0.55
N LEU A 140 2.87 24.20 -1.83
CA LEU A 140 3.75 25.10 -2.58
C LEU A 140 2.95 26.27 -3.17
N PRO A 141 3.49 27.50 -3.16
CA PRO A 141 2.91 28.58 -3.94
C PRO A 141 3.08 28.33 -5.45
N PRO A 142 2.22 28.93 -6.29
CA PRO A 142 2.38 28.90 -7.74
C PRO A 142 3.79 29.33 -8.16
N GLY A 143 4.40 28.60 -9.10
CA GLY A 143 5.75 28.90 -9.59
C GLY A 143 6.89 28.58 -8.62
N SER A 144 6.63 27.92 -7.48
CA SER A 144 7.69 27.56 -6.54
C SER A 144 8.78 26.71 -7.21
N ARG A 145 10.04 27.13 -7.03
CA ARG A 145 11.23 26.39 -7.48
C ARG A 145 11.32 25.01 -6.83
N ALA A 146 10.66 24.82 -5.69
CA ALA A 146 10.62 23.54 -5.01
C ALA A 146 9.69 22.51 -5.68
N ALA A 147 8.87 22.87 -6.67
CA ALA A 147 7.90 21.96 -7.28
C ALA A 147 8.50 20.64 -7.80
N SER A 148 9.72 20.67 -8.35
CA SER A 148 10.41 19.47 -8.86
C SER A 148 10.98 18.57 -7.74
N VAL A 149 11.31 19.16 -6.58
CA VAL A 149 12.00 18.48 -5.47
C VAL A 149 11.12 18.21 -4.26
N ALA A 150 9.94 18.85 -4.17
CA ALA A 150 9.02 18.72 -3.05
C ALA A 150 8.54 17.28 -2.89
N ARG A 151 8.50 16.80 -1.65
CA ARG A 151 8.10 15.44 -1.30
C ARG A 151 7.06 15.46 -0.20
N THR A 152 6.15 14.49 -0.26
CA THR A 152 5.24 14.15 0.85
C THR A 152 5.90 13.06 1.68
N TRP A 153 5.90 13.24 3.00
CA TRP A 153 6.35 12.21 3.95
C TRP A 153 5.16 11.50 4.57
N GLY A 154 5.26 10.20 4.79
CA GLY A 154 4.32 9.37 5.54
C GLY A 154 5.06 8.62 6.64
N VAL A 155 4.51 8.54 7.84
CA VAL A 155 5.19 7.84 8.94
C VAL A 155 4.20 7.21 9.88
N ARG A 156 4.52 6.00 10.35
CA ARG A 156 3.82 5.38 11.47
C ARG A 156 4.58 5.66 12.77
N ALA A 157 4.02 6.51 13.62
CA ALA A 157 4.52 6.79 14.95
C ALA A 157 3.86 5.86 15.98
N VAL A 158 4.62 5.43 16.98
CA VAL A 158 4.11 4.63 18.10
C VAL A 158 4.47 5.34 19.38
N THR A 159 3.44 5.72 20.13
CA THR A 159 3.59 6.38 21.41
C THR A 159 3.85 5.33 22.49
N PRO A 160 4.88 5.50 23.34
CA PRO A 160 5.09 4.63 24.50
C PRO A 160 3.90 4.72 25.47
N ALA A 161 3.68 3.66 26.25
CA ALA A 161 2.60 3.64 27.24
C ALA A 161 2.80 4.66 28.37
N SER A 162 4.06 5.00 28.69
CA SER A 162 4.44 6.06 29.62
C SER A 162 5.72 6.77 29.18
N GLY A 163 6.00 7.94 29.74
CA GLY A 163 7.27 8.66 29.56
C GLY A 163 8.50 8.00 30.24
N SER A 164 8.33 6.83 30.88
CA SER A 164 9.42 6.12 31.54
C SER A 164 10.41 5.53 30.54
N VAL A 165 11.70 5.56 30.86
CA VAL A 165 12.76 5.00 29.99
C VAL A 165 12.49 3.54 29.61
N ARG A 166 11.87 2.77 30.51
CA ARG A 166 11.53 1.37 30.29
C ARG A 166 10.49 1.20 29.18
N ASP A 167 9.41 1.98 29.21
CA ASP A 167 8.34 1.86 28.21
C ASP A 167 8.75 2.46 26.87
N VAL A 168 9.54 3.54 26.89
CA VAL A 168 10.16 4.08 25.67
C VAL A 168 11.10 3.04 25.03
N ARG A 169 11.99 2.41 25.81
CA ARG A 169 12.88 1.37 25.30
C ARG A 169 12.11 0.17 24.78
N ARG A 170 11.02 -0.22 25.45
CA ARG A 170 10.13 -1.31 25.00
C ARG A 170 9.47 -0.99 23.66
N ALA A 171 8.94 0.23 23.50
CA ALA A 171 8.33 0.68 22.25
C ALA A 171 9.36 0.68 21.11
N ALA A 172 10.53 1.31 21.31
CA ALA A 172 11.62 1.33 20.33
C ALA A 172 12.09 -0.09 19.94
N ALA A 173 12.31 -0.95 20.94
CA ALA A 173 12.73 -2.33 20.75
C ALA A 173 11.71 -3.16 19.97
N SER A 174 10.42 -2.98 20.25
CA SER A 174 9.35 -3.67 19.53
C SER A 174 9.37 -3.31 18.05
N ARG A 175 9.50 -2.01 17.72
CA ARG A 175 9.57 -1.52 16.33
C ARG A 175 10.81 -2.00 15.59
N ALA A 176 11.95 -2.02 16.26
CA ALA A 176 13.20 -2.53 15.69
C ALA A 176 13.11 -4.04 15.41
N ARG A 177 12.61 -4.84 16.35
CA ARG A 177 12.44 -6.29 16.18
C ARG A 177 11.45 -6.64 15.07
N ALA A 178 10.32 -5.93 14.99
CA ALA A 178 9.32 -6.16 13.94
C ALA A 178 9.92 -5.99 12.54
N ALA A 179 10.74 -4.97 12.32
CA ALA A 179 11.41 -4.80 11.04
C ALA A 179 12.52 -5.82 10.81
N ALA A 180 13.34 -6.12 11.83
CA ALA A 180 14.40 -7.10 11.71
C ALA A 180 13.86 -8.50 11.37
N ALA A 181 12.68 -8.86 11.88
CA ALA A 181 12.01 -10.14 11.62
C ALA A 181 11.32 -10.22 10.24
N THR A 182 11.22 -9.10 9.52
CA THR A 182 10.50 -9.05 8.24
C THR A 182 11.26 -9.83 7.16
N SER A 183 10.74 -11.00 6.77
CA SER A 183 11.28 -11.83 5.70
C SER A 183 10.70 -11.47 4.33
N THR A 184 9.45 -10.97 4.30
CA THR A 184 8.76 -10.56 3.08
C THR A 184 8.01 -9.25 3.26
N THR A 185 7.85 -8.52 2.16
CA THR A 185 7.04 -7.29 2.13
C THR A 185 6.27 -7.24 0.83
N THR A 186 4.96 -7.02 0.88
CA THR A 186 4.11 -6.96 -0.31
C THR A 186 3.64 -5.54 -0.57
N VAL A 187 4.05 -4.96 -1.69
CA VAL A 187 3.43 -3.74 -2.22
C VAL A 187 2.22 -4.15 -3.04
N THR A 188 1.05 -3.63 -2.69
CA THR A 188 -0.22 -3.95 -3.37
C THR A 188 -0.77 -2.71 -4.04
N TRP A 189 -1.22 -2.85 -5.29
CA TRP A 189 -1.95 -1.84 -6.02
C TRP A 189 -3.30 -2.41 -6.48
N VAL A 190 -4.39 -1.87 -5.93
CA VAL A 190 -5.76 -2.22 -6.28
C VAL A 190 -6.45 -1.04 -6.96
N ALA A 191 -7.21 -1.34 -8.00
CA ALA A 191 -8.15 -0.42 -8.64
C ALA A 191 -9.58 -0.97 -8.51
N PHE A 192 -10.51 -0.15 -8.04
CA PHE A 192 -11.89 -0.56 -7.77
C PHE A 192 -12.90 0.57 -8.04
N ILE A 193 -14.12 0.21 -8.39
CA ILE A 193 -15.24 1.13 -8.61
C ILE A 193 -16.07 1.17 -7.31
N PRO A 194 -16.15 2.30 -6.60
CA PRO A 194 -16.80 2.34 -5.29
C PRO A 194 -18.33 2.16 -5.35
N GLN A 195 -18.96 2.39 -6.50
CA GLN A 195 -20.39 2.16 -6.69
C GLN A 195 -20.71 0.68 -6.90
N LYS A 196 -21.95 0.27 -6.63
CA LYS A 196 -22.44 -1.07 -7.01
C LYS A 196 -22.62 -1.20 -8.53
N ARG A 197 -23.02 -0.12 -9.19
CA ARG A 197 -23.19 -0.03 -10.65
C ARG A 197 -22.80 1.37 -11.11
N ILE A 198 -22.31 1.47 -12.34
CA ILE A 198 -22.04 2.73 -13.05
C ILE A 198 -22.70 2.69 -14.41
N ASP A 199 -23.08 3.85 -14.93
CA ASP A 199 -23.66 3.94 -16.28
C ASP A 199 -22.63 3.50 -17.33
N GLY A 200 -23.10 2.76 -18.34
CA GLY A 200 -22.25 2.34 -19.44
C GLY A 200 -21.81 3.53 -20.31
N PRO A 201 -20.75 3.34 -21.11
CA PRO A 201 -20.29 4.38 -22.01
C PRO A 201 -21.34 4.63 -23.10
N LEU A 202 -21.36 5.85 -23.66
CA LEU A 202 -22.29 6.22 -24.72
C LEU A 202 -22.06 5.43 -26.01
N THR A 203 -20.79 5.12 -26.32
CA THR A 203 -20.37 4.35 -27.50
C THR A 203 -19.07 3.60 -27.20
N GLY A 204 -18.59 2.77 -28.14
CA GLY A 204 -17.26 2.18 -28.09
C GLY A 204 -17.15 0.83 -27.38
N CYS A 205 -18.28 0.29 -26.92
CA CYS A 205 -18.36 -1.04 -26.31
C CYS A 205 -19.58 -1.79 -26.86
N GLU A 206 -19.52 -3.12 -26.83
CA GLU A 206 -20.62 -4.04 -27.19
C GLU A 206 -21.91 -3.65 -26.48
N TYR A 207 -21.81 -3.32 -25.19
CA TYR A 207 -22.91 -2.77 -24.41
C TYR A 207 -22.69 -1.28 -24.15
N ASN A 208 -23.48 -0.43 -24.78
CA ASN A 208 -23.38 1.01 -24.69
C ASN A 208 -24.76 1.68 -24.57
N GLY A 209 -24.75 3.00 -24.33
CA GLY A 209 -25.93 3.84 -24.28
C GLY A 209 -26.59 3.95 -22.89
N ALA A 210 -27.55 4.86 -22.78
CA ALA A 210 -28.18 5.24 -21.51
C ALA A 210 -28.98 4.12 -20.80
N LYS A 211 -29.21 2.99 -21.49
CA LYS A 211 -30.02 1.86 -21.00
C LYS A 211 -29.20 0.75 -20.34
N VAL A 212 -27.87 0.85 -20.30
CA VAL A 212 -26.99 -0.18 -19.73
C VAL A 212 -26.18 0.34 -18.54
N GLN A 213 -25.84 -0.56 -17.62
CA GLN A 213 -24.95 -0.29 -16.49
C GLN A 213 -23.91 -1.39 -16.34
N TYR A 214 -22.70 -1.01 -15.94
CA TYR A 214 -21.64 -1.92 -15.58
C TYR A 214 -21.59 -2.12 -14.06
N GLY A 215 -21.34 -3.34 -13.62
CA GLY A 215 -21.14 -3.65 -12.21
C GLY A 215 -19.86 -3.01 -11.67
N GLY A 216 -19.97 -2.40 -10.49
CA GLY A 216 -18.83 -1.94 -9.71
C GLY A 216 -18.55 -2.85 -8.51
N ASP A 217 -17.70 -2.40 -7.60
CA ASP A 217 -17.19 -3.18 -6.47
C ASP A 217 -17.92 -2.87 -5.15
N GLY A 218 -18.51 -1.68 -5.04
CA GLY A 218 -19.43 -1.35 -3.95
C GLY A 218 -18.79 -1.20 -2.56
N HIS A 219 -17.54 -0.72 -2.49
CA HIS A 219 -16.83 -0.50 -1.22
C HIS A 219 -15.95 0.76 -1.25
N GLY A 220 -15.48 1.19 -0.08
CA GLY A 220 -14.51 2.27 0.08
C GLY A 220 -13.06 1.78 -0.01
N PHE A 221 -12.11 2.54 0.53
CA PHE A 221 -10.71 2.11 0.63
C PHE A 221 -10.55 1.06 1.74
N ASP A 222 -10.92 -0.17 1.43
CA ASP A 222 -10.81 -1.34 2.31
C ASP A 222 -9.82 -2.34 1.73
N TRP A 223 -8.66 -2.47 2.39
CA TRP A 223 -7.60 -3.39 1.97
C TRP A 223 -7.98 -4.87 2.14
N LYS A 224 -9.02 -5.17 2.92
CA LYS A 224 -9.53 -6.54 3.12
C LYS A 224 -10.55 -6.94 2.06
N SER A 225 -11.04 -6.00 1.26
CA SER A 225 -12.01 -6.28 0.21
C SER A 225 -11.43 -7.24 -0.81
N ASN A 226 -12.19 -8.29 -1.13
CA ASN A 226 -11.90 -9.19 -2.24
C ASN A 226 -12.59 -8.76 -3.55
N LYS A 227 -13.26 -7.59 -3.56
CA LYS A 227 -13.88 -7.00 -4.75
C LYS A 227 -12.94 -5.92 -5.29
N TYR A 228 -12.70 -5.95 -6.59
CA TYR A 228 -11.84 -5.00 -7.30
C TYR A 228 -12.02 -5.18 -8.80
N ARG A 229 -11.60 -4.19 -9.60
CA ARG A 229 -11.46 -4.35 -11.06
C ARG A 229 -10.11 -4.97 -11.43
N ALA A 230 -9.04 -4.50 -10.81
CA ALA A 230 -7.69 -5.00 -11.01
C ALA A 230 -6.90 -4.97 -9.69
N ALA A 231 -6.11 -6.00 -9.44
CA ALA A 231 -5.22 -6.09 -8.28
C ALA A 231 -3.85 -6.62 -8.70
N LEU A 232 -2.80 -5.99 -8.19
CA LEU A 232 -1.41 -6.34 -8.46
C LEU A 232 -0.60 -6.31 -7.17
N ASN A 233 0.03 -7.42 -6.85
CA ASN A 233 0.89 -7.60 -5.69
C ASN A 233 2.33 -7.79 -6.14
N ALA A 234 3.26 -7.11 -5.46
CA ALA A 234 4.69 -7.26 -5.58
C ALA A 234 5.27 -7.72 -4.24
N THR A 235 5.47 -9.02 -4.07
CA THR A 235 6.03 -9.58 -2.84
C THR A 235 7.55 -9.64 -2.94
N ILE A 236 8.21 -8.82 -2.13
CA ILE A 236 9.65 -8.78 -1.96
C ILE A 236 10.04 -9.90 -0.99
N ASP A 237 10.95 -10.77 -1.41
CA ASP A 237 11.69 -11.69 -0.53
C ASP A 237 13.01 -11.00 -0.14
N TRP A 238 13.20 -10.67 1.13
CA TRP A 238 14.39 -9.94 1.60
C TRP A 238 15.67 -10.77 1.63
N LYS A 239 15.56 -12.10 1.67
CA LYS A 239 16.72 -13.01 1.61
C LYS A 239 17.29 -13.05 0.20
N LYS A 240 16.43 -13.20 -0.81
CA LYS A 240 16.82 -13.27 -2.22
C LYS A 240 16.85 -11.91 -2.91
N LYS A 241 16.26 -10.88 -2.28
CA LYS A 241 15.95 -9.58 -2.90
C LYS A 241 15.25 -9.78 -4.24
N GLY A 242 14.31 -10.73 -4.26
CA GLY A 242 13.48 -11.08 -5.41
C GLY A 242 12.09 -10.47 -5.28
N VAL A 243 11.42 -10.21 -6.40
CA VAL A 243 10.03 -9.76 -6.43
C VAL A 243 9.19 -10.82 -7.12
N THR A 244 8.27 -11.42 -6.37
CA THR A 244 7.23 -12.30 -6.92
C THR A 244 5.97 -11.47 -7.17
N GLN A 245 5.43 -11.58 -8.37
CA GLN A 245 4.17 -10.92 -8.72
C GLN A 245 2.97 -11.83 -8.53
N ASN A 246 1.84 -11.25 -8.13
CA ASN A 246 0.52 -11.86 -8.26
C ASN A 246 -0.43 -10.82 -8.88
N ARG A 247 -1.19 -11.22 -9.90
CA ARG A 247 -2.01 -10.33 -10.72
C ARG A 247 -3.41 -10.91 -10.87
N SER A 248 -4.41 -10.07 -10.75
CA SER A 248 -5.81 -10.47 -10.86
C SER A 248 -6.64 -9.36 -11.50
N VAL A 249 -7.57 -9.76 -12.36
CA VAL A 249 -8.59 -8.90 -12.97
C VAL A 249 -9.93 -9.59 -12.75
N SER A 250 -10.89 -8.88 -12.17
CA SER A 250 -12.21 -9.46 -11.89
C SER A 250 -13.13 -9.40 -13.10
N ALA A 251 -14.14 -10.26 -13.08
CA ALA A 251 -15.17 -10.27 -14.11
C ALA A 251 -15.92 -8.92 -14.19
N THR A 252 -16.13 -8.46 -15.42
CA THR A 252 -17.01 -7.35 -15.75
C THR A 252 -18.40 -7.89 -15.98
N HIS A 253 -19.40 -7.27 -15.35
CA HIS A 253 -20.80 -7.64 -15.47
C HIS A 253 -21.57 -6.46 -16.06
N VAL A 254 -22.49 -6.71 -16.98
CA VAL A 254 -23.32 -5.69 -17.61
C VAL A 254 -24.79 -5.97 -17.33
N TYR A 255 -25.57 -4.93 -17.05
CA TYR A 255 -26.98 -5.02 -16.69
C TYR A 255 -27.82 -4.07 -17.52
N VAL A 256 -29.10 -4.42 -17.73
CA VAL A 256 -30.14 -3.47 -18.14
C VAL A 256 -30.39 -2.50 -16.99
N LYS A 257 -30.28 -1.19 -17.23
CA LYS A 257 -30.42 -0.14 -16.20
C LYS A 257 -31.77 -0.19 -15.49
N LYS A 258 -32.86 -0.31 -16.25
CA LYS A 258 -34.24 -0.26 -15.72
C LYS A 258 -34.60 -1.49 -14.88
N THR A 259 -34.18 -2.68 -15.30
CA THR A 259 -34.64 -3.94 -14.70
C THR A 259 -33.58 -4.63 -13.86
N GLY A 260 -32.31 -4.24 -13.98
CA GLY A 260 -31.19 -4.92 -13.33
C GLY A 260 -30.88 -6.30 -13.89
N ARG A 261 -31.51 -6.72 -15.00
CA ARG A 261 -31.26 -8.00 -15.66
C ARG A 261 -29.84 -8.06 -16.20
N LEU A 262 -29.11 -9.14 -15.88
CA LEU A 262 -27.76 -9.38 -16.39
C LEU A 262 -27.80 -9.58 -17.93
N LEU A 263 -26.94 -8.85 -18.63
CA LEU A 263 -26.74 -8.91 -20.07
C LEU A 263 -25.53 -9.76 -20.44
N GLY A 264 -24.43 -9.64 -19.69
CA GLY A 264 -23.20 -10.35 -19.99
C GLY A 264 -22.20 -10.34 -18.84
N THR A 265 -21.31 -11.32 -18.85
CA THR A 265 -20.17 -11.42 -17.93
C THR A 265 -18.93 -11.82 -18.72
N ARG A 266 -17.83 -11.06 -18.59
CA ARG A 266 -16.55 -11.36 -19.27
C ARG A 266 -15.39 -10.87 -18.41
N THR A 267 -14.27 -11.59 -18.43
CA THR A 267 -13.06 -11.23 -17.67
C THR A 267 -11.96 -10.80 -18.64
N ALA A 268 -11.37 -9.63 -18.41
CA ALA A 268 -10.23 -9.17 -19.20
C ALA A 268 -8.94 -9.91 -18.83
N SER A 269 -8.00 -9.92 -19.76
CA SER A 269 -6.69 -10.54 -19.57
C SER A 269 -5.87 -9.79 -18.50
N ALA A 270 -5.27 -10.52 -17.57
CA ALA A 270 -4.31 -9.97 -16.62
C ALA A 270 -2.87 -9.84 -17.20
N LYS A 271 -2.64 -10.18 -18.48
CA LYS A 271 -1.28 -10.27 -19.05
C LYS A 271 -0.49 -8.95 -19.01
N GLN A 272 -1.17 -7.81 -19.07
CA GLN A 272 -0.56 -6.48 -19.07
C GLN A 272 -0.37 -5.90 -17.65
N LEU A 273 -0.83 -6.62 -16.62
CA LEU A 273 -0.42 -6.35 -15.24
C LEU A 273 0.96 -6.97 -15.02
N SER A 274 1.89 -6.16 -14.51
CA SER A 274 3.23 -6.62 -14.18
C SER A 274 3.79 -5.96 -12.93
N ALA A 275 4.38 -6.78 -12.06
CA ALA A 275 5.24 -6.31 -10.97
C ALA A 275 6.59 -7.00 -11.07
N ARG A 276 7.67 -6.23 -11.04
CA ARG A 276 9.04 -6.77 -11.18
C ARG A 276 10.05 -5.97 -10.38
N LYS A 277 11.17 -6.61 -10.09
CA LYS A 277 12.35 -5.92 -9.57
C LYS A 277 12.91 -5.01 -10.66
N ALA A 278 13.09 -3.73 -10.33
CA ALA A 278 13.78 -2.74 -11.15
C ALA A 278 15.25 -2.56 -10.72
N GLY A 279 15.57 -2.86 -9.46
CA GLY A 279 16.90 -2.70 -8.88
C GLY A 279 16.94 -3.21 -7.44
N SER A 280 18.13 -3.31 -6.85
CA SER A 280 18.28 -3.61 -5.43
C SER A 280 19.61 -3.12 -4.90
N GLY A 281 19.66 -2.76 -3.62
CA GLY A 281 20.88 -2.42 -2.89
C GLY A 281 21.07 -3.33 -1.67
N LYS A 282 21.95 -2.93 -0.73
CA LYS A 282 22.21 -3.69 0.50
C LYS A 282 20.93 -3.93 1.31
N ASN A 283 20.16 -2.88 1.54
CA ASN A 283 18.93 -2.89 2.37
C ASN A 283 17.71 -2.34 1.62
N ARG A 284 17.69 -2.39 0.28
CA ARG A 284 16.56 -1.89 -0.53
C ARG A 284 16.28 -2.74 -1.76
N VAL A 285 15.04 -2.71 -2.23
CA VAL A 285 14.57 -3.28 -3.50
C VAL A 285 13.71 -2.23 -4.19
N ASP A 286 14.02 -1.95 -5.46
CA ASP A 286 13.20 -1.10 -6.32
C ASP A 286 12.19 -1.97 -7.06
N VAL A 287 10.91 -1.61 -6.97
CA VAL A 287 9.78 -2.33 -7.55
C VAL A 287 9.16 -1.49 -8.66
N ARG A 288 9.06 -2.04 -9.87
CA ARG A 288 8.27 -1.47 -10.96
C ARG A 288 6.93 -2.19 -11.02
N MET A 289 5.84 -1.43 -10.89
CA MET A 289 4.48 -1.95 -11.06
C MET A 289 3.78 -1.24 -12.24
N VAL A 290 3.16 -2.02 -13.12
CA VAL A 290 2.33 -1.55 -14.24
C VAL A 290 0.97 -2.21 -14.11
N LEU A 291 -0.06 -1.37 -14.04
CA LEU A 291 -1.46 -1.79 -13.95
C LEU A 291 -2.14 -1.33 -15.24
N HIS A 292 -2.45 -2.27 -16.12
CA HIS A 292 -3.18 -2.00 -17.36
C HIS A 292 -4.29 -3.05 -17.55
N ALA A 293 -5.54 -2.67 -17.28
CA ALA A 293 -6.70 -3.54 -17.38
C ALA A 293 -7.78 -2.91 -18.26
N THR A 294 -8.10 -3.55 -19.39
CA THR A 294 -9.14 -3.12 -20.31
C THR A 294 -10.53 -3.62 -19.89
N ASN A 295 -11.58 -2.97 -20.38
CA ASN A 295 -12.92 -3.53 -20.32
C ASN A 295 -13.09 -4.55 -21.45
N PRO A 296 -13.41 -5.83 -21.14
CA PRO A 296 -13.43 -6.89 -22.14
C PRO A 296 -14.64 -6.82 -23.09
N PHE A 297 -15.59 -5.91 -22.85
CA PHE A 297 -16.69 -5.61 -23.78
C PHE A 297 -16.40 -4.41 -24.69
N CYS A 298 -15.23 -3.79 -24.58
CA CYS A 298 -14.86 -2.57 -25.32
C CYS A 298 -13.73 -2.86 -26.32
N GLU A 299 -14.01 -3.75 -27.27
CA GLU A 299 -13.09 -4.10 -28.35
C GLU A 299 -13.14 -3.05 -29.48
N GLY A 300 -12.03 -2.83 -30.19
CA GLY A 300 -12.02 -2.00 -31.40
C GLY A 300 -11.80 -0.49 -31.22
N LEU A 301 -11.53 0.02 -30.02
CA LEU A 301 -11.31 1.46 -29.75
C LEU A 301 -9.95 2.04 -30.24
N GLY A 302 -9.24 1.36 -31.14
CA GLY A 302 -7.96 1.84 -31.70
C GLY A 302 -6.90 2.18 -30.64
N SER A 303 -6.28 3.36 -30.75
CA SER A 303 -5.28 3.91 -29.81
C SER A 303 -5.87 4.37 -28.47
N ILE A 304 -7.20 4.54 -28.38
CA ILE A 304 -7.91 5.00 -27.20
C ILE A 304 -8.43 3.79 -26.43
N LYS A 305 -7.51 2.98 -25.90
CA LYS A 305 -7.91 1.83 -25.08
C LYS A 305 -8.42 2.37 -23.74
N GLY A 306 -9.74 2.40 -23.59
CA GLY A 306 -10.44 2.64 -22.33
C GLY A 306 -10.00 1.59 -21.32
N ALA A 307 -8.98 1.93 -20.53
CA ALA A 307 -8.30 1.02 -19.63
C ALA A 307 -8.04 1.70 -18.30
N ILE A 308 -8.09 0.91 -17.24
CA ILE A 308 -7.43 1.30 -16.00
C ILE A 308 -5.94 1.25 -16.28
N ASP A 309 -5.27 2.38 -16.21
CA ASP A 309 -3.85 2.50 -16.58
C ASP A 309 -3.07 3.23 -15.49
N GLY A 310 -1.90 2.70 -15.18
CA GLY A 310 -0.97 3.32 -14.27
C GLY A 310 0.35 2.59 -14.18
N ALA A 311 1.36 3.34 -13.78
CA ALA A 311 2.72 2.87 -13.64
C ALA A 311 3.36 3.54 -12.43
N LEU A 312 4.10 2.78 -11.62
CA LEU A 312 4.99 3.34 -10.61
C LEU A 312 6.31 2.60 -10.54
N THR A 313 7.33 3.31 -10.05
CA THR A 313 8.59 2.77 -9.55
C THR A 313 8.73 3.19 -8.09
N MET A 314 8.86 2.22 -7.20
CA MET A 314 8.93 2.43 -5.76
C MET A 314 10.16 1.75 -5.18
N GLU A 315 10.97 2.52 -4.46
CA GLU A 315 12.00 1.97 -3.58
C GLU A 315 11.34 1.49 -2.30
N VAL A 316 11.68 0.28 -1.86
CA VAL A 316 11.27 -0.29 -0.59
C VAL A 316 12.53 -0.69 0.16
N GLY A 317 12.65 -0.26 1.40
CA GLY A 317 13.74 -0.58 2.31
C GLY A 317 13.39 -1.74 3.23
N LYS A 318 14.37 -2.59 3.55
CA LYS A 318 14.20 -3.73 4.48
C LYS A 318 13.80 -3.24 5.87
N GLY A 319 14.38 -2.12 6.29
CA GLY A 319 14.02 -1.39 7.50
C GLY A 319 12.71 -0.60 7.36
N GLY A 320 11.76 -1.04 6.56
CA GLY A 320 10.45 -0.44 6.53
C GLY A 320 10.39 0.98 5.96
N THR A 321 11.36 1.46 5.19
CA THR A 321 11.25 2.76 4.49
C THR A 321 10.72 2.56 3.09
N TRP A 322 10.08 3.57 2.50
CA TRP A 322 9.62 3.50 1.13
C TRP A 322 9.63 4.85 0.43
N ALA A 323 9.76 4.85 -0.90
CA ALA A 323 9.63 6.06 -1.71
C ALA A 323 9.12 5.74 -3.12
N ILE A 324 8.07 6.42 -3.56
CA ILE A 324 7.67 6.42 -4.97
C ILE A 324 8.56 7.40 -5.73
N ARG A 325 9.49 6.84 -6.52
CA ARG A 325 10.48 7.59 -7.30
C ARG A 325 9.85 8.22 -8.54
N SER A 326 8.97 7.49 -9.20
CA SER A 326 8.23 7.96 -10.36
C SER A 326 6.90 7.22 -10.47
N GLY A 327 5.96 7.80 -11.20
CA GLY A 327 4.72 7.12 -11.54
C GLY A 327 3.54 8.05 -11.68
N GLU A 328 2.54 7.52 -12.37
CA GLU A 328 1.27 8.16 -12.57
C GLU A 328 0.18 7.13 -12.88
N HIS A 329 -1.08 7.52 -12.76
CA HIS A 329 -2.19 6.70 -13.17
C HIS A 329 -3.39 7.54 -13.61
N ARG A 330 -4.31 6.90 -14.34
CA ARG A 330 -5.57 7.52 -14.77
C ARG A 330 -6.47 7.81 -13.57
N LEU A 331 -7.31 8.81 -13.73
CA LEU A 331 -8.21 9.28 -12.67
C LEU A 331 -9.52 8.48 -12.55
N MET A 332 -9.59 7.30 -13.15
CA MET A 332 -10.69 6.37 -12.99
C MET A 332 -10.15 4.93 -13.09
N PRO A 333 -10.50 4.03 -12.14
CA PRO A 333 -11.45 4.20 -11.04
C PRO A 333 -10.75 4.69 -9.76
N ASN A 334 -11.18 4.28 -8.56
CA ASN A 334 -10.40 4.53 -7.35
C ASN A 334 -9.11 3.71 -7.38
N HIS A 335 -8.01 4.28 -6.87
CA HIS A 335 -6.75 3.56 -6.71
C HIS A 335 -6.31 3.55 -5.25
N HIS A 336 -5.90 2.37 -4.79
CA HIS A 336 -5.35 2.13 -3.46
C HIS A 336 -4.01 1.42 -3.61
N ILE A 337 -2.94 2.07 -3.14
CA ILE A 337 -1.62 1.47 -3.01
C ILE A 337 -1.33 1.35 -1.52
N TYR A 338 -0.94 0.17 -1.07
CA TYR A 338 -0.59 -0.09 0.32
C TYR A 338 0.53 -1.11 0.42
N ILE A 339 1.23 -1.10 1.55
CA ILE A 339 2.25 -2.10 1.87
C ILE A 339 1.70 -3.02 2.95
N TYR A 340 1.72 -4.32 2.68
CA TYR A 340 1.46 -5.36 3.66
C TYR A 340 2.78 -5.97 4.13
N ASN A 341 2.95 -6.02 5.45
CA ASN A 341 4.10 -6.62 6.10
C ASN A 341 3.64 -7.51 7.27
N GLY A 342 3.53 -8.83 7.03
CA GLY A 342 3.31 -9.81 8.09
C GLY A 342 2.09 -9.59 8.98
N GLY A 343 1.00 -9.02 8.44
CA GLY A 343 -0.25 -8.77 9.18
C GLY A 343 -0.57 -7.29 9.38
N LYS A 344 0.38 -6.39 9.07
CA LYS A 344 0.19 -4.94 9.16
C LYS A 344 0.10 -4.31 7.79
N VAL A 345 -0.81 -3.35 7.66
CA VAL A 345 -1.03 -2.57 6.42
C VAL A 345 -0.66 -1.12 6.67
N THR A 346 0.10 -0.55 5.75
CA THR A 346 0.42 0.89 5.68
C THR A 346 -0.14 1.45 4.39
N ASP A 347 -0.93 2.51 4.50
CA ASP A 347 -1.47 3.20 3.34
C ASP A 347 -0.37 4.05 2.67
N VAL A 348 -0.10 3.76 1.40
CA VAL A 348 0.88 4.52 0.60
C VAL A 348 0.16 5.61 -0.19
N TYR A 349 -1.00 5.27 -0.73
CA TYR A 349 -1.75 6.14 -1.60
C TYR A 349 -3.22 5.73 -1.69
N LYS A 350 -4.12 6.69 -1.49
CA LYS A 350 -5.55 6.55 -1.78
C LYS A 350 -5.95 7.69 -2.69
N ARG A 351 -6.64 7.37 -3.79
CA ARG A 351 -7.25 8.39 -4.65
C ARG A 351 -8.62 7.98 -5.10
N ARG A 352 -9.58 8.88 -4.86
CA ARG A 352 -10.93 8.79 -5.42
C ARG A 352 -10.89 9.08 -6.91
N TYR A 353 -11.72 8.38 -7.67
CA TYR A 353 -11.93 8.66 -9.08
C TYR A 353 -12.40 10.10 -9.27
N ALA A 354 -12.05 10.72 -10.39
CA ALA A 354 -12.53 12.06 -10.76
C ALA A 354 -13.87 11.96 -11.49
N ASN A 355 -13.89 11.32 -12.66
CA ASN A 355 -15.09 11.10 -13.46
C ASN A 355 -14.88 9.89 -14.41
N LEU A 356 -15.96 9.46 -15.06
CA LEU A 356 -15.92 8.31 -15.99
C LEU A 356 -15.12 8.60 -17.26
N THR A 357 -15.10 9.84 -17.75
CA THR A 357 -14.39 10.19 -18.99
C THR A 357 -12.89 10.01 -18.86
N CYS A 358 -12.32 10.08 -17.64
CA CYS A 358 -10.91 9.81 -17.40
C CYS A 358 -10.42 8.41 -17.79
N LEU A 359 -11.32 7.45 -18.06
CA LEU A 359 -10.95 6.16 -18.66
C LEU A 359 -10.52 6.29 -20.12
N VAL A 360 -10.89 7.35 -20.84
CA VAL A 360 -10.55 7.57 -22.25
C VAL A 360 -9.08 8.00 -22.41
N GLY A 361 -8.44 8.51 -21.35
CA GLY A 361 -7.01 8.84 -21.31
C GLY A 361 -6.73 10.33 -21.20
N SER A 362 -5.47 10.71 -21.45
CA SER A 362 -4.95 12.07 -21.22
C SER A 362 -5.66 13.17 -22.03
N ALA A 363 -6.30 12.81 -23.15
CA ALA A 363 -7.12 13.73 -23.94
C ALA A 363 -8.33 14.29 -23.18
N THR A 364 -8.77 13.61 -22.11
CA THR A 364 -9.98 13.97 -21.35
C THR A 364 -9.72 14.30 -19.88
N CYS A 365 -8.58 13.83 -19.33
CA CYS A 365 -8.21 14.06 -17.95
C CYS A 365 -6.69 13.99 -17.77
N ASP A 366 -6.16 14.87 -16.93
CA ASP A 366 -4.78 14.75 -16.45
C ASP A 366 -4.55 13.42 -15.72
N LEU A 367 -3.28 13.04 -15.62
CA LEU A 367 -2.85 11.87 -14.85
C LEU A 367 -2.53 12.27 -13.40
N ALA A 368 -2.93 11.42 -12.46
CA ALA A 368 -2.52 11.58 -11.07
C ALA A 368 -1.04 11.22 -10.91
N LYS A 369 -0.21 12.18 -10.50
CA LYS A 369 1.20 11.94 -10.20
C LYS A 369 1.37 11.19 -8.87
N LEU A 370 2.10 10.09 -8.90
CA LEU A 370 2.46 9.27 -7.74
C LEU A 370 3.83 9.64 -7.17
N ALA A 371 4.71 10.18 -8.02
CA ALA A 371 6.06 10.59 -7.66
C ALA A 371 6.09 11.55 -6.46
N GLY A 372 7.21 11.52 -5.73
CA GLY A 372 7.47 12.45 -4.65
C GLY A 372 6.90 12.04 -3.30
N ARG A 373 6.37 10.82 -3.16
CA ARG A 373 5.90 10.28 -1.88
C ARG A 373 6.98 9.41 -1.25
N ARG A 374 7.14 9.49 0.06
CA ARG A 374 8.04 8.62 0.84
C ARG A 374 7.47 8.39 2.22
N GLY A 375 7.88 7.33 2.88
CA GLY A 375 7.48 7.10 4.24
C GLY A 375 8.07 5.87 4.91
N THR A 376 7.46 5.44 6.01
CA THR A 376 7.76 4.17 6.68
C THR A 376 6.56 3.23 6.74
N PHE A 377 6.80 1.92 6.79
CA PHE A 377 5.84 0.83 6.95
C PHE A 377 6.44 -0.21 7.92
N ARG A 378 5.81 -0.50 9.05
CA ARG A 378 6.25 -1.54 10.02
C ARG A 378 5.16 -1.92 11.01
#